data_AF-A0A1F6DGA1-F1
#
_entry.id   AF-A0A1F6DGA1-F1
#
_cell.length_a   1.000
_cell.length_b   1.000
_cell.length_c   1.000
_cell.angle_alpha   90.00
_cell.angle_beta   90.00
_cell.angle_gamma   90.00
#
_symmetry.space_group_name_H-M   'P 1'
#
loop_
_entity.id
_entity.type
_entity.pdbx_description
1 polymer ?
#
loop_
_entity_poly.entity_id
_entity_poly.type
_entity_poly.pdbx_seq_one_letter_code
_entity_poly.pdbx_strand_id
1 'polypeptide(L)'
;MGKYLAAVATLILLGLGAWWLIFVPAQSGQPADTATTTDTATSALPVSQWQWLFVAAGTEASTGAPKTRVTLRNGDTSYLVGTYTGSCMDMRTSSWKLHEDEAELAGAVCWFAGGGNEIGVFSEDGVAAVKVGELDEGDAEHAPFRGDFKTLFTIDFGFIRNLATTTPAIAFDDARWLSGKAGEDAAIAAGICTEDTRADCLPNDFYILDQYKKTEIIPLAPNAIVYMLTWHAEAQGVKRETIPLRTFTTFINDPQQHWNQLPYNVTIQDGKIIMIEEVYVP
;
A
#
# COMPACT_ATOMS: atom_id res chain seq x y z
N MET A 1 6.04 -51.66 -25.37
CA MET A 1 6.54 -50.27 -25.27
C MET A 1 5.56 -49.28 -24.63
N GLY A 2 4.24 -49.36 -24.86
CA GLY A 2 3.28 -48.35 -24.35
C GLY A 2 3.13 -48.22 -22.82
N LYS A 3 3.39 -49.28 -22.03
CA LYS A 3 3.20 -49.23 -20.56
C LYS A 3 4.28 -48.44 -19.81
N TYR A 4 5.48 -48.29 -20.38
CA TYR A 4 6.57 -47.54 -19.75
C TYR A 4 6.48 -46.02 -19.98
N LEU A 5 5.89 -45.59 -21.12
CA LEU A 5 5.67 -44.16 -21.41
C LEU A 5 4.65 -43.51 -20.45
N ALA A 6 3.59 -44.23 -20.07
CA ALA A 6 2.58 -43.71 -19.15
C ALA A 6 3.13 -43.48 -17.73
N ALA A 7 4.02 -44.34 -17.25
CA ALA A 7 4.63 -44.22 -15.92
C ALA A 7 5.60 -43.03 -15.83
N VAL A 8 6.40 -42.79 -16.88
CA VAL A 8 7.35 -41.68 -16.93
C VAL A 8 6.63 -40.33 -17.01
N ALA A 9 5.56 -40.23 -17.80
CA ALA A 9 4.76 -39.00 -17.88
C ALA A 9 4.11 -38.65 -16.52
N THR A 10 3.67 -39.65 -15.77
CA THR A 10 3.05 -39.46 -14.44
C THR A 10 4.07 -38.98 -13.40
N LEU A 11 5.31 -39.51 -13.43
CA LEU A 11 6.38 -39.07 -12.53
C LEU A 11 6.87 -37.65 -12.83
N ILE A 12 6.94 -37.27 -14.12
CA ILE A 12 7.31 -35.89 -14.52
C ILE A 12 6.24 -34.89 -14.07
N LEU A 13 4.95 -35.21 -14.22
CA LEU A 13 3.86 -34.35 -13.77
C LEU A 13 3.83 -34.19 -12.25
N LEU A 14 4.12 -35.24 -11.48
CA LEU A 14 4.21 -35.17 -10.02
C LEU A 14 5.45 -34.38 -9.56
N GLY A 15 6.59 -34.51 -10.25
CA GLY A 15 7.79 -33.73 -9.98
C GLY A 15 7.61 -32.23 -10.25
N LEU A 16 6.95 -31.88 -11.36
CA LEU A 16 6.68 -30.48 -11.72
C LEU A 16 5.65 -29.83 -10.79
N GLY A 17 4.63 -30.57 -10.35
CA GLY A 17 3.65 -30.06 -9.38
C GLY A 17 4.24 -29.78 -8.00
N ALA A 18 5.17 -30.61 -7.53
CA ALA A 18 5.87 -30.40 -6.27
C ALA A 18 6.85 -29.21 -6.33
N TRP A 19 7.49 -28.97 -7.48
CA TRP A 19 8.43 -27.86 -7.65
C TRP A 19 7.73 -26.49 -7.61
N TRP A 20 6.51 -26.40 -8.16
CA TRP A 20 5.69 -25.18 -8.12
C TRP A 20 5.24 -24.78 -6.71
N LEU A 21 5.03 -25.74 -5.80
CA LEU A 21 4.61 -25.46 -4.41
C LEU A 21 5.76 -24.98 -3.51
N ILE A 22 7.02 -25.27 -3.85
CA ILE A 22 8.19 -24.92 -3.03
C ILE A 22 8.68 -23.49 -3.30
N PHE A 23 8.35 -22.91 -4.47
CA PHE A 23 8.85 -21.61 -4.91
C PHE A 23 7.76 -20.56 -5.16
N VAL A 24 6.60 -20.64 -4.49
CA VAL A 24 5.68 -19.50 -4.46
C VAL A 24 6.29 -18.46 -3.50
N PRO A 25 6.80 -17.31 -3.97
CA PRO A 25 7.21 -16.24 -3.06
C PRO A 25 5.98 -15.83 -2.24
N ALA A 26 6.17 -15.63 -0.94
CA ALA A 26 5.11 -15.06 -0.10
C ALA A 26 4.60 -13.77 -0.79
N GLN A 27 3.29 -13.68 -1.04
CA GLN A 27 2.71 -12.50 -1.66
C GLN A 27 3.00 -11.29 -0.77
N SER A 28 3.93 -10.44 -1.19
CA SER A 28 4.00 -9.05 -0.73
C SER A 28 2.63 -8.43 -0.98
N GLY A 29 2.11 -7.61 -0.07
CA GLY A 29 0.82 -6.92 -0.22
C GLY A 29 -0.38 -7.48 0.54
N GLN A 30 -0.31 -8.67 1.17
CA GLN A 30 -1.38 -9.04 2.10
C GLN A 30 -1.43 -8.07 3.30
N PRO A 31 -2.63 -7.65 3.77
CA PRO A 31 -2.71 -6.87 4.99
C PRO A 31 -2.12 -7.68 6.13
N ALA A 32 -1.23 -7.03 6.89
CA ALA A 32 -0.61 -7.66 8.03
C ALA A 32 -1.67 -7.93 9.10
N ASP A 33 -1.62 -9.10 9.75
CA ASP A 33 -2.41 -9.36 10.95
C ASP A 33 -2.18 -8.20 11.94
N THR A 34 -3.26 -7.67 12.50
CA THR A 34 -3.24 -6.53 13.43
C THR A 34 -2.35 -6.86 14.63
N ALA A 35 -1.07 -6.45 14.57
CA ALA A 35 -0.17 -6.57 15.68
C ALA A 35 -0.61 -5.57 16.76
N THR A 36 -0.90 -6.07 17.97
CA THR A 36 -1.22 -5.22 19.12
C THR A 36 0.05 -4.49 19.56
N THR A 37 0.25 -3.26 19.07
CA THR A 37 1.34 -2.39 19.52
C THR A 37 0.99 -1.80 20.89
N THR A 38 1.91 -1.91 21.84
CA THR A 38 1.83 -1.21 23.13
C THR A 38 2.45 0.16 22.94
N ASP A 39 1.61 1.20 22.79
CA ASP A 39 2.07 2.58 22.59
C ASP A 39 2.82 3.08 23.83
N THR A 40 4.13 3.25 23.68
CA THR A 40 4.92 4.07 24.61
C THR A 40 4.85 5.50 24.09
N ALA A 41 4.08 6.34 24.78
CA ALA A 41 3.90 7.74 24.46
C ALA A 41 5.23 8.50 24.41
N THR A 42 5.63 9.04 23.25
CA THR A 42 6.70 10.05 23.14
C THR A 42 6.60 10.90 21.87
N SER A 43 6.61 12.23 22.11
CA SER A 43 6.93 13.36 21.22
C SER A 43 5.87 13.85 20.21
N ALA A 44 5.54 15.14 20.35
CA ALA A 44 4.54 15.90 19.59
C ALA A 44 5.11 16.54 18.30
N LEU A 45 5.95 15.81 17.56
CA LEU A 45 6.19 16.14 16.15
C LEU A 45 5.03 15.56 15.32
N PRO A 46 4.61 16.21 14.22
CA PRO A 46 3.65 15.61 13.31
C PRO A 46 4.20 14.25 12.88
N VAL A 47 3.52 13.21 13.31
CA VAL A 47 3.87 11.84 12.99
C VAL A 47 3.79 11.74 11.47
N SER A 48 4.93 11.49 10.80
CA SER A 48 4.90 11.21 9.35
C SER A 48 3.86 10.13 9.10
N GLN A 49 2.99 10.36 8.10
CA GLN A 49 1.93 9.43 7.73
C GLN A 49 2.45 8.00 7.54
N TRP A 50 3.69 7.87 7.05
CA TRP A 50 4.36 6.59 6.81
C TRP A 50 5.24 6.19 8.00
N GLN A 51 4.95 5.04 8.57
CA GLN A 51 5.75 4.45 9.66
C GLN A 51 6.18 3.04 9.31
N TRP A 52 7.37 2.65 9.74
CA TRP A 52 7.89 1.30 9.55
C TRP A 52 7.80 0.48 10.84
N LEU A 53 7.35 -0.76 10.72
CA LEU A 53 7.38 -1.77 11.78
C LEU A 53 8.29 -2.92 11.35
N PHE A 54 9.22 -3.27 12.23
CA PHE A 54 10.20 -4.33 12.02
C PHE A 54 10.01 -5.44 13.04
N VAL A 55 9.85 -6.67 12.56
CA VAL A 55 9.72 -7.87 13.42
C VAL A 55 10.76 -8.90 13.00
N ALA A 56 11.55 -9.40 13.94
CA ALA A 56 12.49 -10.48 13.67
C ALA A 56 11.77 -11.71 13.09
N ALA A 57 12.28 -12.22 11.97
CA ALA A 57 11.71 -13.32 11.20
C ALA A 57 12.65 -14.55 11.14
N GLY A 58 13.54 -14.67 12.15
CA GLY A 58 14.52 -15.76 12.24
C GLY A 58 15.85 -15.42 11.56
N THR A 59 16.57 -16.46 11.16
CA THR A 59 17.86 -16.37 10.45
C THR A 59 17.87 -17.29 9.23
N GLU A 60 18.59 -16.90 8.20
CA GLU A 60 18.87 -17.75 7.05
C GLU A 60 19.81 -18.90 7.45
N ALA A 61 19.44 -20.13 7.07
CA ALA A 61 20.15 -21.32 7.52
C ALA A 61 21.58 -21.46 6.97
N SER A 62 21.85 -20.94 5.77
CA SER A 62 23.14 -21.06 5.09
C SER A 62 24.15 -20.01 5.53
N THR A 63 23.70 -18.77 5.72
CA THR A 63 24.56 -17.61 5.99
C THR A 63 24.55 -17.18 7.45
N GLY A 64 23.55 -17.61 8.23
CA GLY A 64 23.27 -17.08 9.56
C GLY A 64 22.71 -15.66 9.54
N ALA A 65 22.43 -15.09 8.35
CA ALA A 65 21.95 -13.73 8.23
C ALA A 65 20.58 -13.58 8.92
N PRO A 66 20.35 -12.53 9.75
CA PRO A 66 19.04 -12.29 10.30
C PRO A 66 18.04 -12.03 9.19
N LYS A 67 16.77 -12.35 9.42
CA LYS A 67 15.66 -11.94 8.56
C LYS A 67 14.74 -11.04 9.34
N THR A 68 14.20 -10.04 8.68
CA THR A 68 13.28 -9.08 9.27
C THR A 68 12.04 -8.96 8.42
N ARG A 69 10.88 -9.14 9.04
CA ARG A 69 9.58 -8.84 8.44
C ARG A 69 9.33 -7.34 8.53
N VAL A 70 9.07 -6.73 7.38
CA VAL A 70 8.86 -5.29 7.23
C VAL A 70 7.39 -5.02 6.93
N THR A 71 6.79 -4.14 7.74
CA THR A 71 5.41 -3.70 7.57
C THR A 71 5.41 -2.17 7.48
N LEU A 72 4.78 -1.64 6.44
CA LEU A 72 4.49 -0.22 6.31
C LEU A 72 3.17 0.06 7.03
N ARG A 73 3.10 1.13 7.79
CA ARG A 73 1.86 1.66 8.37
C ARG A 73 1.54 3.02 7.78
N ASN A 74 0.26 3.22 7.48
CA ASN A 74 -0.34 4.50 7.15
C ASN A 74 -1.57 4.71 8.05
N GLY A 75 -1.40 5.44 9.14
CA GLY A 75 -2.40 5.48 10.22
C GLY A 75 -2.70 4.09 10.80
N ASP A 76 -3.95 3.64 10.69
CA ASP A 76 -4.42 2.35 11.18
C ASP A 76 -4.19 1.20 10.18
N THR A 77 -3.77 1.52 8.97
CA THR A 77 -3.58 0.57 7.88
C THR A 77 -2.18 0.02 7.90
N SER A 78 -2.06 -1.31 7.76
CA SER A 78 -0.77 -2.00 7.77
C SER A 78 -0.61 -2.85 6.51
N TYR A 79 0.48 -2.63 5.79
CA TYR A 79 0.83 -3.29 4.55
C TYR A 79 2.03 -4.20 4.79
N LEU A 80 1.88 -5.52 4.59
CA LEU A 80 3.04 -6.40 4.59
C LEU A 80 3.86 -6.13 3.33
N VAL A 81 5.02 -5.52 3.51
CA VAL A 81 5.92 -5.23 2.40
C VAL A 81 6.71 -6.48 2.02
N GLY A 82 7.23 -7.20 3.01
CA GLY A 82 7.97 -8.43 2.77
C GLY A 82 8.78 -8.90 3.97
N THR A 83 9.63 -9.90 3.73
CA THR A 83 10.68 -10.33 4.66
C THR A 83 12.02 -10.21 3.96
N TYR A 84 12.92 -9.45 4.55
CA TYR A 84 14.21 -9.10 3.96
C TYR A 84 15.35 -9.67 4.79
N THR A 85 16.45 -9.98 4.12
CA THR A 85 17.69 -10.35 4.80
C THR A 85 18.31 -9.11 5.43
N GLY A 86 18.78 -9.25 6.67
CA GLY A 86 19.40 -8.19 7.45
C GLY A 86 18.56 -7.65 8.59
N SER A 87 19.20 -6.77 9.35
CA SER A 87 18.53 -5.98 10.39
C SER A 87 18.00 -4.71 9.74
N CYS A 88 16.70 -4.47 9.89
CA CYS A 88 16.07 -3.28 9.29
C CYS A 88 15.99 -2.12 10.27
N MET A 89 16.09 -0.90 9.74
CA MET A 89 15.94 0.35 10.49
C MET A 89 15.19 1.41 9.69
N ASP A 90 14.51 2.31 10.40
CA ASP A 90 13.82 3.45 9.82
C ASP A 90 14.85 4.56 9.53
N MET A 91 14.88 5.04 8.28
CA MET A 91 15.87 6.00 7.85
C MET A 91 15.79 7.33 8.60
N ARG A 92 14.61 7.71 9.12
CA ARG A 92 14.41 8.91 9.94
C ARG A 92 15.22 8.90 11.23
N THR A 93 15.54 7.71 11.72
CA THR A 93 16.29 7.50 12.97
C THR A 93 17.75 7.10 12.72
N SER A 94 18.20 7.16 11.48
CA SER A 94 19.52 6.70 11.03
C SER A 94 20.34 7.83 10.38
N SER A 95 21.56 7.52 9.94
CA SER A 95 22.37 8.43 9.12
C SER A 95 22.00 8.40 7.62
N TRP A 96 21.22 7.43 7.16
CA TRP A 96 20.78 7.31 5.77
C TRP A 96 19.88 8.48 5.38
N LYS A 97 19.95 8.90 4.11
CA LYS A 97 19.22 10.05 3.57
C LYS A 97 18.19 9.59 2.56
N LEU A 98 16.98 10.14 2.62
CA LEU A 98 15.97 9.88 1.60
C LEU A 98 16.44 10.44 0.24
N HIS A 99 16.00 9.82 -0.84
CA HIS A 99 16.07 10.33 -2.22
C HIS A 99 15.02 11.42 -2.43
N GLU A 100 15.19 12.56 -1.75
CA GLU A 100 14.23 13.69 -1.80
C GLU A 100 14.07 14.24 -3.22
N ASP A 101 15.12 14.18 -4.04
CA ASP A 101 15.13 14.55 -5.46
C ASP A 101 14.30 13.60 -6.34
N GLU A 102 14.08 12.37 -5.88
CA GLU A 102 13.19 11.38 -6.49
C GLU A 102 11.84 11.30 -5.76
N ALA A 103 11.53 12.29 -4.91
CA ALA A 103 10.29 12.36 -4.13
C ALA A 103 10.06 11.17 -3.18
N GLU A 104 11.13 10.61 -2.59
CA GLU A 104 11.02 9.64 -1.51
C GLU A 104 10.48 10.31 -0.23
N LEU A 105 9.32 9.84 0.24
CA LEU A 105 8.60 10.36 1.40
C LEU A 105 9.01 9.69 2.72
N ALA A 106 9.40 8.42 2.66
CA ALA A 106 9.81 7.62 3.80
C ALA A 106 10.60 6.39 3.34
N GLY A 107 11.61 6.00 4.12
CA GLY A 107 12.49 4.91 3.75
C GLY A 107 12.90 4.03 4.94
N ALA A 108 13.19 2.78 4.65
CA ALA A 108 13.74 1.80 5.56
C ALA A 108 14.88 1.04 4.88
N VAL A 109 15.94 0.74 5.62
CA VAL A 109 17.08 -0.03 5.11
C VAL A 109 17.19 -1.32 5.88
N CYS A 110 17.26 -2.44 5.17
CA CYS A 110 17.55 -3.78 5.68
C CYS A 110 18.96 -4.18 5.25
N TRP A 111 19.87 -4.32 6.21
CA TRP A 111 21.31 -4.45 5.92
C TRP A 111 21.93 -5.68 6.58
N PHE A 112 22.83 -6.35 5.84
CA PHE A 112 23.69 -7.42 6.35
C PHE A 112 24.96 -7.56 5.51
N ALA A 113 26.11 -7.63 6.19
CA ALA A 113 27.41 -8.00 5.60
C ALA A 113 27.77 -7.27 4.30
N GLY A 114 27.56 -5.96 4.25
CA GLY A 114 27.96 -5.12 3.11
C GLY A 114 26.89 -4.95 2.03
N GLY A 115 25.70 -5.53 2.20
CA GLY A 115 24.61 -5.34 1.24
C GLY A 115 23.22 -5.49 1.86
N GLY A 116 22.20 -5.30 1.04
CA GLY A 116 20.82 -5.50 1.45
C GLY A 116 19.80 -4.82 0.54
N ASN A 117 18.74 -4.33 1.15
CA ASN A 117 17.64 -3.68 0.45
C ASN A 117 17.26 -2.38 1.12
N GLU A 118 16.87 -1.43 0.29
CA GLU A 118 16.11 -0.28 0.70
C GLU A 118 14.65 -0.48 0.33
N ILE A 119 13.75 -0.07 1.23
CA ILE A 119 12.32 -0.03 0.97
C ILE A 119 11.87 1.42 1.17
N GLY A 120 11.30 2.02 0.13
CA GLY A 120 10.87 3.41 0.14
C GLY A 120 9.41 3.58 -0.25
N VAL A 121 8.80 4.67 0.23
CA VAL A 121 7.52 5.20 -0.26
C VAL A 121 7.83 6.44 -1.08
N PHE A 122 7.48 6.42 -2.37
CA PHE A 122 7.75 7.49 -3.33
C PHE A 122 6.44 8.15 -3.74
N SER A 123 6.45 9.48 -3.92
CA SER A 123 5.32 10.18 -4.53
C SER A 123 5.50 10.24 -6.04
N GLU A 124 4.69 9.48 -6.78
CA GLU A 124 4.73 9.42 -8.23
C GLU A 124 3.38 9.88 -8.79
N ASP A 125 3.35 11.03 -9.46
CA ASP A 125 2.13 11.61 -10.03
C ASP A 125 0.96 11.76 -9.04
N GLY A 126 1.27 11.93 -7.74
CA GLY A 126 0.29 12.04 -6.66
C GLY A 126 -0.15 10.71 -6.04
N VAL A 127 0.37 9.59 -6.54
CA VAL A 127 0.19 8.24 -6.00
C VAL A 127 1.36 7.90 -5.07
N ALA A 128 1.09 7.13 -4.00
CA ALA A 128 2.15 6.60 -3.15
C ALA A 128 2.62 5.23 -3.68
N ALA A 129 3.81 5.19 -4.26
CA ALA A 129 4.43 3.96 -4.75
C ALA A 129 5.37 3.38 -3.70
N VAL A 130 5.10 2.14 -3.26
CA VAL A 130 6.00 1.41 -2.35
C VAL A 130 6.96 0.59 -3.19
N LYS A 131 8.26 0.85 -3.04
CA LYS A 131 9.32 0.26 -3.86
C LYS A 131 10.39 -0.40 -3.02
N VAL A 132 11.09 -1.36 -3.62
CA VAL A 132 12.32 -1.96 -3.06
C VAL A 132 13.48 -1.74 -4.01
N GLY A 133 14.58 -1.24 -3.49
CA GLY A 133 15.86 -1.06 -4.17
C GLY A 133 16.93 -2.03 -3.66
N GLU A 134 18.00 -2.14 -4.44
CA GLU A 134 19.22 -2.86 -4.08
C GLU A 134 20.18 -1.91 -3.37
N LEU A 135 20.92 -2.44 -2.40
CA LEU A 135 21.90 -1.71 -1.63
C LEU A 135 23.18 -2.53 -1.50
N ASP A 136 24.32 -1.93 -1.83
CA ASP A 136 25.64 -2.56 -1.83
C ASP A 136 26.70 -1.54 -1.34
N GLU A 137 27.58 -1.94 -0.44
CA GLU A 137 28.71 -1.12 0.04
C GLU A 137 29.78 -0.93 -1.05
N GLY A 138 29.74 -1.76 -2.09
CA GLY A 138 30.80 -1.85 -3.08
C GLY A 138 32.04 -2.55 -2.52
N ASP A 139 33.08 -2.59 -3.34
CA ASP A 139 34.38 -3.15 -3.00
C ASP A 139 35.51 -2.39 -3.70
N ALA A 140 36.69 -3.01 -3.80
CA ALA A 140 37.85 -2.39 -4.46
C ALA A 140 37.65 -2.19 -5.98
N GLU A 141 36.73 -2.95 -6.59
CA GLU A 141 36.47 -2.97 -8.02
C GLU A 141 35.13 -2.30 -8.37
N HIS A 142 34.16 -2.29 -7.43
CA HIS A 142 32.81 -1.79 -7.62
C HIS A 142 32.51 -0.66 -6.64
N ALA A 143 31.95 0.46 -7.13
CA ALA A 143 31.50 1.54 -6.26
C ALA A 143 30.28 1.09 -5.43
N PRO A 144 30.05 1.71 -4.25
CA PRO A 144 28.80 1.53 -3.51
C PRO A 144 27.59 1.80 -4.41
N PHE A 145 26.53 1.01 -4.25
CA PHE A 145 25.32 1.11 -5.04
C PHE A 145 24.09 1.23 -4.14
N ARG A 146 23.14 2.06 -4.57
CA ARG A 146 21.85 2.27 -3.93
C ARG A 146 20.86 2.71 -5.00
N GLY A 147 19.87 1.87 -5.32
CA GLY A 147 18.95 2.16 -6.41
C GLY A 147 18.25 0.93 -6.98
N ASP A 148 17.99 0.95 -8.29
CA ASP A 148 17.25 -0.10 -9.01
C ASP A 148 15.89 -0.45 -8.39
N PHE A 149 15.18 0.60 -7.98
CA PHE A 149 13.90 0.49 -7.33
C PHE A 149 12.86 -0.20 -8.21
N LYS A 150 12.21 -1.23 -7.65
CA LYS A 150 11.10 -1.97 -8.25
C LYS A 150 9.85 -1.73 -7.42
N THR A 151 8.76 -1.33 -8.07
CA THR A 151 7.47 -1.14 -7.41
C THR A 151 6.91 -2.47 -6.93
N LEU A 152 6.55 -2.52 -5.65
CA LEU A 152 5.88 -3.65 -5.02
C LEU A 152 4.35 -3.49 -5.16
N PHE A 153 3.85 -2.29 -4.85
CA PHE A 153 2.46 -1.91 -4.98
C PHE A 153 2.32 -0.38 -4.94
N THR A 154 1.18 0.13 -5.38
CA THR A 154 0.79 1.53 -5.23
C THR A 154 -0.41 1.66 -4.31
N ILE A 155 -0.57 2.85 -3.70
CA ILE A 155 -1.74 3.23 -2.92
C ILE A 155 -2.31 4.49 -3.58
N ASP A 156 -3.46 4.33 -4.20
CA ASP A 156 -4.14 5.35 -4.99
C ASP A 156 -5.34 5.87 -4.19
N PHE A 157 -5.58 7.17 -4.23
CA PHE A 157 -6.69 7.82 -3.51
C PHE A 157 -7.73 8.32 -4.50
N GLY A 158 -9.01 8.03 -4.26
CA GLY A 158 -10.04 8.35 -5.25
C GLY A 158 -11.45 7.92 -4.88
N PHE A 159 -12.34 7.93 -5.87
CA PHE A 159 -13.74 7.57 -5.73
C PHE A 159 -14.07 6.30 -6.52
N ILE A 160 -14.76 5.37 -5.87
CA ILE A 160 -15.27 4.16 -6.52
C ILE A 160 -16.68 4.44 -7.04
N ARG A 161 -16.87 4.45 -8.36
CA ARG A 161 -18.14 4.78 -9.01
C ARG A 161 -19.09 3.62 -9.17
N ASN A 162 -18.55 2.44 -9.47
CA ASN A 162 -19.29 1.20 -9.54
C ASN A 162 -18.35 0.01 -9.39
N LEU A 163 -18.95 -1.16 -9.18
CA LEU A 163 -18.26 -2.44 -9.09
C LEU A 163 -18.92 -3.46 -10.02
N ALA A 164 -18.18 -3.89 -11.06
CA ALA A 164 -18.65 -4.86 -12.03
C ALA A 164 -18.77 -6.26 -11.39
N THR A 165 -19.91 -6.93 -11.63
CA THR A 165 -20.23 -8.22 -10.98
C THR A 165 -19.86 -9.45 -11.82
N THR A 166 -19.73 -9.29 -13.14
CA THR A 166 -19.40 -10.40 -14.07
C THR A 166 -17.89 -10.63 -14.15
N THR A 167 -17.12 -9.56 -14.22
CA THR A 167 -15.66 -9.55 -14.12
C THR A 167 -15.31 -8.59 -12.98
N PRO A 168 -14.87 -9.09 -11.81
CA PRO A 168 -14.59 -8.23 -10.66
C PRO A 168 -13.61 -7.12 -11.04
N ALA A 169 -14.14 -5.91 -11.17
CA ALA A 169 -13.44 -4.70 -11.57
C ALA A 169 -14.13 -3.49 -10.95
N ILE A 170 -13.36 -2.46 -10.62
CA ILE A 170 -13.85 -1.19 -10.10
C ILE A 170 -13.75 -0.15 -11.20
N ALA A 171 -14.79 0.67 -11.33
CA ALA A 171 -14.73 1.97 -11.96
C ALA A 171 -14.18 2.99 -10.95
N PHE A 172 -12.93 3.42 -11.12
CA PHE A 172 -12.22 4.30 -10.20
C PHE A 172 -11.94 5.66 -10.83
N ASP A 173 -12.22 6.74 -10.10
CA ASP A 173 -11.83 8.09 -10.45
C ASP A 173 -10.75 8.54 -9.46
N ASP A 174 -9.55 8.85 -9.96
CA ASP A 174 -8.45 9.38 -9.13
C ASP A 174 -8.83 10.72 -8.51
N ALA A 175 -8.46 10.92 -7.25
CA ALA A 175 -8.61 12.18 -6.56
C ALA A 175 -7.30 12.60 -5.90
N ARG A 176 -7.23 13.87 -5.49
CA ARG A 176 -6.10 14.41 -4.74
C ARG A 176 -6.58 15.05 -3.45
N TRP A 177 -5.94 14.69 -2.35
CA TRP A 177 -6.11 15.39 -1.09
C TRP A 177 -5.23 16.65 -1.09
N LEU A 178 -5.86 17.82 -1.07
CA LEU A 178 -5.18 19.11 -1.03
C LEU A 178 -5.45 19.80 0.30
N SER A 179 -4.47 20.51 0.85
CA SER A 179 -4.61 21.28 2.08
C SER A 179 -3.98 22.67 1.96
N GLY A 180 -4.33 23.55 2.91
CA GLY A 180 -3.87 24.94 2.93
C GLY A 180 -4.16 25.66 1.60
N LYS A 181 -3.23 26.53 1.20
CA LYS A 181 -3.39 27.34 -0.02
C LYS A 181 -3.69 26.53 -1.29
N ALA A 182 -3.11 25.34 -1.45
CA ALA A 182 -3.37 24.51 -2.62
C ALA A 182 -4.82 23.99 -2.64
N GLY A 183 -5.36 23.60 -1.47
CA GLY A 183 -6.75 23.22 -1.32
C GLY A 183 -7.70 24.41 -1.57
N GLU A 184 -7.38 25.56 -0.97
CA GLU A 184 -8.15 26.80 -1.15
C GLU A 184 -8.24 27.21 -2.63
N ASP A 185 -7.09 27.25 -3.33
CA ASP A 185 -7.03 27.63 -4.75
C ASP A 185 -7.85 26.67 -5.63
N ALA A 186 -7.78 25.37 -5.35
CA ALA A 186 -8.56 24.37 -6.05
C ALA A 186 -10.06 24.49 -5.78
N ALA A 187 -10.47 24.80 -4.54
CA ALA A 187 -11.87 24.99 -4.18
C ALA A 187 -12.46 26.30 -4.76
N ILE A 188 -11.66 27.37 -4.85
CA ILE A 188 -12.04 28.59 -5.58
C ILE A 188 -12.20 28.29 -7.07
N ALA A 189 -11.27 27.55 -7.68
CA ALA A 189 -11.37 27.16 -9.08
C ALA A 189 -12.60 26.28 -9.38
N ALA A 190 -13.02 25.45 -8.41
CA ALA A 190 -14.24 24.66 -8.48
C ALA A 190 -15.54 25.46 -8.23
N GLY A 191 -15.43 26.75 -7.87
CA GLY A 191 -16.58 27.61 -7.55
C GLY A 191 -17.23 27.30 -6.19
N ILE A 192 -16.55 26.56 -5.32
CA ILE A 192 -17.00 26.24 -3.96
C ILE A 192 -16.66 27.38 -3.00
N CYS A 193 -15.51 28.02 -3.22
CA CYS A 193 -15.03 29.17 -2.46
C CYS A 193 -14.93 30.41 -3.34
N THR A 194 -14.79 31.58 -2.71
CA THR A 194 -14.36 32.83 -3.37
C THR A 194 -13.09 33.34 -2.70
N GLU A 195 -12.42 34.33 -3.30
CA GLU A 195 -11.29 35.00 -2.66
C GLU A 195 -11.67 35.62 -1.30
N ASP A 196 -12.91 36.10 -1.17
CA ASP A 196 -13.41 36.68 0.07
C ASP A 196 -13.66 35.64 1.17
N THR A 197 -13.92 34.37 0.81
CA THR A 197 -14.19 33.28 1.76
C THR A 197 -13.04 32.30 1.93
N ARG A 198 -11.92 32.52 1.24
CA ARG A 198 -10.75 31.64 1.16
C ARG A 198 -10.34 30.99 2.48
N ALA A 199 -10.17 31.79 3.53
CA ALA A 199 -9.65 31.33 4.82
C ALA A 199 -10.63 30.47 5.63
N ASP A 200 -11.93 30.58 5.37
CA ASP A 200 -12.99 29.95 6.18
C ASP A 200 -13.82 28.94 5.38
N CYS A 201 -13.61 28.83 4.07
CA CYS A 201 -14.50 28.06 3.21
C CYS A 201 -14.26 26.55 3.25
N LEU A 202 -13.07 26.11 3.65
CA LEU A 202 -12.71 24.69 3.72
C LEU A 202 -12.91 24.16 5.14
N PRO A 203 -13.86 23.24 5.36
CA PRO A 203 -13.94 22.51 6.61
C PRO A 203 -12.60 21.82 6.87
N ASN A 204 -12.03 22.03 8.05
CA ASN A 204 -10.78 21.38 8.49
C ASN A 204 -9.58 21.59 7.53
N ASP A 205 -9.57 22.67 6.73
CA ASP A 205 -8.45 23.09 5.86
C ASP A 205 -8.03 22.07 4.79
N PHE A 206 -8.99 21.31 4.23
CA PHE A 206 -8.72 20.42 3.10
C PHE A 206 -9.77 20.50 1.99
N TYR A 207 -9.35 20.09 0.80
CA TYR A 207 -10.20 19.93 -0.36
C TYR A 207 -9.82 18.65 -1.12
N ILE A 208 -10.80 17.78 -1.38
CA ILE A 208 -10.62 16.58 -2.20
C ILE A 208 -10.94 16.95 -3.65
N LEU A 209 -9.89 17.09 -4.45
CA LEU A 209 -10.00 17.46 -5.85
C LEU A 209 -10.16 16.21 -6.72
N ASP A 210 -11.33 16.06 -7.33
CA ASP A 210 -11.64 15.12 -8.41
C ASP A 210 -11.62 15.88 -9.74
N GLN A 211 -10.42 16.22 -10.21
CA GLN A 211 -10.23 17.13 -11.36
C GLN A 211 -10.63 16.47 -12.68
N TYR A 212 -10.44 15.16 -12.77
CA TYR A 212 -10.69 14.39 -13.96
C TYR A 212 -11.56 13.21 -13.57
N LYS A 213 -12.86 13.31 -13.89
CA LYS A 213 -13.80 12.16 -13.89
C LYS A 213 -13.44 11.18 -15.01
N LYS A 214 -12.18 10.74 -15.01
CA LYS A 214 -11.62 9.76 -15.91
C LYS A 214 -11.73 8.44 -15.18
N THR A 215 -12.84 7.77 -15.39
CA THR A 215 -13.07 6.46 -14.83
C THR A 215 -12.13 5.44 -15.45
N GLU A 216 -11.21 4.92 -14.65
CA GLU A 216 -10.40 3.77 -14.97
C GLU A 216 -11.10 2.49 -14.54
N ILE A 217 -10.97 1.43 -15.34
CA ILE A 217 -11.49 0.11 -14.98
C ILE A 217 -10.32 -0.74 -14.46
N ILE A 218 -10.25 -0.89 -13.14
CA ILE A 218 -9.15 -1.59 -12.48
C ILE A 218 -9.65 -2.98 -12.02
N PRO A 219 -9.02 -4.09 -12.46
CA PRO A 219 -9.41 -5.43 -12.02
C PRO A 219 -9.24 -5.63 -10.51
N LEU A 220 -10.11 -6.43 -9.89
CA LEU A 220 -9.99 -6.82 -8.48
C LEU A 220 -9.35 -8.19 -8.37
N ALA A 221 -8.42 -8.32 -7.42
CA ALA A 221 -7.96 -9.63 -6.99
C ALA A 221 -9.13 -10.43 -6.38
N PRO A 222 -9.26 -11.75 -6.63
CA PRO A 222 -10.32 -12.56 -6.05
C PRO A 222 -10.36 -12.58 -4.51
N ASN A 223 -9.22 -12.31 -3.89
CA ASN A 223 -9.01 -12.24 -2.44
C ASN A 223 -8.81 -10.79 -1.96
N ALA A 224 -9.27 -9.79 -2.72
CA ALA A 224 -9.19 -8.40 -2.30
C ALA A 224 -9.91 -8.19 -0.97
N ILE A 225 -9.27 -7.43 -0.08
CA ILE A 225 -9.80 -7.17 1.26
C ILE A 225 -10.40 -5.76 1.29
N VAL A 226 -11.57 -5.64 1.90
CA VAL A 226 -12.28 -4.36 2.00
C VAL A 226 -12.39 -3.96 3.46
N TYR A 227 -11.91 -2.76 3.76
CA TYR A 227 -12.02 -2.10 5.06
C TYR A 227 -12.99 -0.92 4.97
N MET A 228 -13.99 -0.91 5.83
CA MET A 228 -14.90 0.23 6.03
C MET A 228 -14.64 0.81 7.42
N LEU A 229 -14.63 2.14 7.54
CA LEU A 229 -14.43 2.83 8.82
C LEU A 229 -15.73 3.29 9.45
N THR A 230 -16.72 3.67 8.63
CA THR A 230 -17.98 4.21 9.16
C THR A 230 -19.16 3.26 9.02
N TRP A 231 -18.91 2.00 8.62
CA TRP A 231 -19.91 0.94 8.76
C TRP A 231 -20.27 0.78 10.25
N HIS A 232 -21.54 1.02 10.57
CA HIS A 232 -22.11 0.98 11.92
C HIS A 232 -21.61 2.08 12.87
N ALA A 233 -21.08 3.19 12.32
CA ALA A 233 -20.57 4.29 13.14
C ALA A 233 -21.60 4.86 14.12
N GLU A 234 -22.88 4.91 13.74
CA GLU A 234 -23.95 5.40 14.62
C GLU A 234 -24.09 4.60 15.92
N ALA A 235 -23.80 3.30 15.87
CA ALA A 235 -23.97 2.40 17.02
C ALA A 235 -22.64 2.12 17.75
N GLN A 236 -21.52 2.16 17.04
CA GLN A 236 -20.24 1.64 17.54
C GLN A 236 -19.08 2.65 17.43
N GLY A 237 -19.36 3.87 16.96
CA GLY A 237 -18.32 4.84 16.60
C GLY A 237 -17.56 4.45 15.34
N VAL A 238 -16.70 5.35 14.88
CA VAL A 238 -15.81 5.11 13.73
C VAL A 238 -14.79 4.03 14.10
N LYS A 239 -14.76 2.94 13.35
CA LYS A 239 -13.82 1.83 13.57
C LYS A 239 -13.60 1.07 12.27
N ARG A 240 -12.38 0.57 12.11
CA ARG A 240 -12.00 -0.24 10.96
C ARG A 240 -12.63 -1.64 11.03
N GLU A 241 -13.50 -1.97 10.08
CA GLU A 241 -14.14 -3.27 9.95
C GLU A 241 -13.81 -3.91 8.60
N THR A 242 -13.46 -5.20 8.61
CA THR A 242 -13.31 -5.99 7.37
C THR A 242 -14.64 -6.54 6.92
N ILE A 243 -14.92 -6.42 5.63
CA ILE A 243 -16.23 -6.75 5.09
C ILE A 243 -16.15 -7.65 3.86
N PRO A 244 -17.16 -8.50 3.59
CA PRO A 244 -17.16 -9.30 2.36
C PRO A 244 -17.29 -8.40 1.11
N LEU A 245 -16.50 -8.69 0.08
CA LEU A 245 -16.55 -7.96 -1.20
C LEU A 245 -17.96 -7.89 -1.78
N ARG A 246 -18.75 -8.96 -1.66
CA ARG A 246 -20.15 -8.98 -2.12
C ARG A 246 -21.01 -7.91 -1.42
N THR A 247 -20.82 -7.71 -0.12
CA THR A 247 -21.56 -6.71 0.64
C THR A 247 -21.14 -5.31 0.20
N PHE A 248 -19.83 -5.10 0.02
CA PHE A 248 -19.29 -3.85 -0.51
C PHE A 248 -19.86 -3.52 -1.90
N THR A 249 -19.91 -4.49 -2.80
CA THR A 249 -20.53 -4.34 -4.14
C THR A 249 -21.98 -3.86 -4.05
N THR A 250 -22.77 -4.37 -3.10
CA THR A 250 -24.14 -3.90 -2.91
C THR A 250 -24.19 -2.44 -2.48
N PHE A 251 -23.31 -2.00 -1.59
CA PHE A 251 -23.26 -0.61 -1.14
C PHE A 251 -22.82 0.36 -2.23
N ILE A 252 -21.75 0.02 -2.95
CA ILE A 252 -21.20 0.88 -4.00
C ILE A 252 -22.17 1.03 -5.19
N ASN A 253 -22.88 -0.04 -5.55
CA ASN A 253 -23.77 -0.01 -6.72
C ASN A 253 -25.18 0.53 -6.42
N ASP A 254 -25.51 0.78 -5.15
CA ASP A 254 -26.80 1.37 -4.77
C ASP A 254 -26.69 2.91 -4.74
N PRO A 255 -27.35 3.65 -5.67
CA PRO A 255 -27.30 5.10 -5.71
C PRO A 255 -27.96 5.78 -4.50
N GLN A 256 -28.73 5.05 -3.68
CA GLN A 256 -29.34 5.59 -2.47
C GLN A 256 -28.42 5.49 -1.24
N GLN A 257 -27.35 4.71 -1.31
CA GLN A 257 -26.36 4.63 -0.24
C GLN A 257 -25.35 5.77 -0.39
N HIS A 258 -24.91 6.35 0.72
CA HIS A 258 -23.87 7.39 0.69
C HIS A 258 -22.46 6.82 0.44
N TRP A 259 -22.26 5.51 0.61
CA TRP A 259 -20.96 4.85 0.47
C TRP A 259 -20.32 5.09 -0.91
N ASN A 260 -21.10 5.17 -1.98
CA ASN A 260 -20.59 5.45 -3.32
C ASN A 260 -20.17 6.91 -3.57
N GLN A 261 -20.31 7.78 -2.56
CA GLN A 261 -19.87 9.18 -2.57
C GLN A 261 -18.64 9.40 -1.70
N LEU A 262 -18.20 8.38 -0.95
CA LEU A 262 -17.03 8.49 -0.09
C LEU A 262 -15.72 8.27 -0.85
N PRO A 263 -14.62 8.86 -0.38
CA PRO A 263 -13.30 8.58 -0.91
C PRO A 263 -12.74 7.26 -0.34
N TYR A 264 -11.84 6.65 -1.11
CA TYR A 264 -11.20 5.38 -0.81
C TYR A 264 -9.71 5.44 -1.12
N ASN A 265 -8.91 4.71 -0.34
CA ASN A 265 -7.59 4.26 -0.73
C ASN A 265 -7.73 2.88 -1.38
N VAL A 266 -7.16 2.70 -2.57
CA VAL A 266 -7.06 1.40 -3.24
C VAL A 266 -5.60 1.01 -3.35
N THR A 267 -5.27 -0.21 -2.92
CA THR A 267 -3.90 -0.75 -3.06
C THR A 267 -3.83 -1.63 -4.29
N ILE A 268 -2.96 -1.28 -5.22
CA ILE A 268 -2.84 -1.93 -6.52
C ILE A 268 -1.51 -2.66 -6.59
N GLN A 269 -1.58 -3.95 -6.92
CA GLN A 269 -0.41 -4.80 -7.12
C GLN A 269 -0.61 -5.63 -8.38
N ASP A 270 0.42 -5.69 -9.23
CA ASP A 270 0.38 -6.39 -10.52
C ASP A 270 -0.85 -6.00 -11.37
N GLY A 271 -1.22 -4.71 -11.33
CA GLY A 271 -2.37 -4.16 -12.04
C GLY A 271 -3.73 -4.58 -11.51
N LYS A 272 -3.82 -5.08 -10.26
CA LYS A 272 -5.07 -5.48 -9.62
C LYS A 272 -5.22 -4.85 -8.24
N ILE A 273 -6.43 -4.45 -7.90
CA ILE A 273 -6.77 -4.01 -6.54
C ILE A 273 -6.74 -5.22 -5.60
N ILE A 274 -5.88 -5.17 -4.60
CA ILE A 274 -5.73 -6.19 -3.54
C ILE A 274 -6.31 -5.72 -2.20
N MET A 275 -6.49 -4.42 -2.01
CA MET A 275 -7.11 -3.84 -0.82
C MET A 275 -7.88 -2.58 -1.17
N ILE A 276 -9.04 -2.41 -0.55
CA ILE A 276 -9.86 -1.21 -0.61
C ILE A 276 -10.10 -0.77 0.81
N GLU A 277 -9.94 0.51 1.06
CA GLU A 277 -10.16 1.08 2.38
C GLU A 277 -10.89 2.40 2.24
N GLU A 278 -12.03 2.52 2.92
CA GLU A 278 -12.73 3.79 3.07
C GLU A 278 -11.78 4.83 3.69
N VAL A 279 -11.88 6.09 3.28
CA VAL A 279 -11.17 7.18 3.96
C VAL A 279 -12.19 7.95 4.79
N TYR A 280 -12.00 7.96 6.10
CA TYR A 280 -12.84 8.74 7.00
C TYR A 280 -12.50 10.22 6.88
N VAL A 281 -13.50 11.02 6.51
CA VAL A 281 -13.42 12.47 6.40
C VAL A 281 -14.23 13.06 7.57
N PRO A 282 -13.59 13.64 8.61
CA PRO A 282 -14.24 14.11 9.82
C PRO A 282 -15.06 15.38 9.64
#